data_AF-A0A645FY55-F1
#
_entry.id   AF-A0A645FY55-F1
#
_cell.length_a   1.000
_cell.length_b   1.000
_cell.length_c   1.000
_cell.angle_alpha   90.00
_cell.angle_beta   90.00
_cell.angle_gamma   90.00
#
_symmetry.space_group_name_H-M   'P 1'
#
loop_
_entity.id
_entity.type
_entity.pdbx_description
1 polymer ?
#
loop_
_entity_poly.entity_id
_entity_poly.type
_entity_poly.pdbx_seq_one_letter_code
_entity_poly.pdbx_strand_id
1 'polypeptide(L)'
;MVLDRHHPGLRALQALRDEAHRFAVGYHRELRRKRLTESLLDDLPGVGPKRKAALLGAFGSVRELRKADAGEIVRRVPGIGLELAAAIRRNLGQPVPEKRDFPDPA
;
A
#
# COMPACT_ATOMS: atom_id res chain seq x y z
N MET A 1 29.20 3.33 29.94
CA MET A 1 30.46 3.19 29.17
C MET A 1 30.34 4.10 27.95
N VAL A 2 31.00 5.26 27.98
CA VAL A 2 30.94 6.25 26.88
C VAL A 2 32.15 5.99 25.98
N LEU A 3 31.90 5.48 24.77
CA LEU A 3 32.92 5.29 23.74
C LEU A 3 33.14 6.62 23.01
N ASP A 4 34.41 6.95 22.74
CA ASP A 4 34.80 8.14 21.96
C ASP A 4 34.09 8.16 20.60
N ARG A 5 33.60 9.34 20.19
CA ARG A 5 32.87 9.57 18.93
C ARG A 5 33.62 9.09 17.69
N HIS A 6 34.96 9.03 17.75
CA HIS A 6 35.80 8.66 16.63
C HIS A 6 36.17 7.17 16.60
N HIS A 7 35.79 6.40 17.62
CA HIS A 7 36.15 4.99 17.73
C HIS A 7 35.51 4.16 16.60
N PRO A 8 36.28 3.37 15.83
CA PRO A 8 35.78 2.67 14.65
C PRO A 8 34.63 1.69 14.97
N GLY A 9 34.66 1.04 16.14
CA GLY A 9 33.56 0.18 16.60
C GLY A 9 32.25 0.93 16.84
N LEU A 10 32.31 2.19 17.29
CA LEU A 10 31.10 3.00 17.48
C LEU A 10 30.46 3.37 16.14
N ARG A 11 31.27 3.67 15.11
CA ARG A 11 30.77 3.99 13.77
C ARG A 11 30.09 2.79 13.11
N ALA A 12 30.63 1.58 13.31
CA ALA A 12 30.01 0.35 12.81
C ALA A 12 28.63 0.12 13.45
N LEU A 13 28.51 0.31 14.77
CA LEU A 13 27.23 0.20 15.49
C LEU A 13 26.23 1.28 15.07
N GLN A 14 26.70 2.51 14.83
CA GLN A 14 25.87 3.59 14.31
C GLN A 14 25.33 3.27 12.92
N ALA A 15 26.18 2.80 12.00
CA ALA A 15 25.76 2.40 10.65
C ALA A 15 24.72 1.27 10.69
N LEU A 16 24.92 0.26 11.54
CA LEU A 16 23.95 -0.82 11.73
C LEU A 16 22.60 -0.31 12.26
N ARG A 17 22.63 0.62 13.22
CA ARG A 17 21.42 1.26 13.76
C ARG A 17 20.69 2.06 12.69
N ASP A 18 21.43 2.81 11.88
CA ASP A 18 20.85 3.65 10.84
C ASP A 18 20.21 2.79 9.74
N GLU A 19 20.81 1.64 9.40
CA GLU A 19 20.22 0.67 8.48
C GLU A 19 18.97 0.00 9.07
N ALA A 20 19.03 -0.42 10.34
CA ALA A 20 17.88 -0.99 11.03
C ALA A 20 16.72 0.01 11.11
N HIS A 21 17.01 1.29 11.41
CA HIS A 21 16.01 2.35 11.44
C HIS A 21 15.42 2.62 10.05
N ARG A 22 16.27 2.70 9.01
CA ARG A 22 15.83 2.87 7.62
C ARG A 22 14.92 1.72 7.19
N PHE A 23 15.30 0.48 7.48
CA PHE A 23 14.51 -0.71 7.17
C PHE A 23 13.16 -0.68 7.90
N ALA A 24 13.15 -0.41 9.21
CA ALA A 24 11.92 -0.36 9.99
C ALA A 24 10.95 0.72 9.49
N VAL A 25 11.45 1.93 9.22
CA VAL A 25 10.63 3.03 8.67
C VAL A 25 10.09 2.69 7.28
N GLY A 26 10.94 2.12 6.41
CA GLY A 26 10.55 1.66 5.08
C GLY A 26 9.45 0.61 5.13
N TYR A 27 9.63 -0.43 5.94
CA TYR A 27 8.69 -1.52 6.11
C TYR A 27 7.33 -1.04 6.65
N HIS A 28 7.32 -0.21 7.69
CA HIS A 28 6.06 0.34 8.22
C HIS A 28 5.35 1.27 7.24
N ARG A 29 6.11 2.03 6.42
CA ARG A 29 5.52 2.85 5.34
C ARG A 29 4.88 1.96 4.28
N GLU A 30 5.51 0.86 3.91
CA GLU A 30 4.94 -0.11 2.96
C GLU A 30 3.68 -0.77 3.53
N LEU A 31 3.72 -1.23 4.78
CA LEU A 31 2.58 -1.85 5.44
C LEU A 31 1.40 -0.88 5.59
N ARG A 32 1.65 0.38 5.97
CA ARG A 32 0.62 1.42 6.01
C ARG A 32 0.03 1.70 4.62
N ARG A 33 0.87 1.76 3.59
CA ARG A 33 0.39 1.90 2.21
C ARG A 33 -0.52 0.72 1.85
N LYS A 34 -0.10 -0.53 2.08
CA LYS A 34 -0.94 -1.72 1.82
C LYS A 34 -2.31 -1.62 2.49
N ARG A 35 -2.37 -1.29 3.79
CA ARG A 35 -3.63 -1.11 4.53
C ARG A 35 -4.54 -0.02 3.99
N LEU A 36 -4.01 1.18 3.72
CA LEU A 36 -4.80 2.27 3.11
C LEU A 36 -5.34 1.86 1.75
N THR A 37 -4.55 1.09 1.02
CA THR A 37 -4.92 0.65 -0.32
C THR A 37 -6.04 -0.40 -0.26
N GLU A 38 -5.98 -1.33 0.70
CA GLU A 38 -7.05 -2.30 0.97
C GLU A 38 -8.38 -1.64 1.36
N SER A 39 -8.34 -0.52 2.09
CA SER A 39 -9.54 0.25 2.48
C SER A 39 -10.31 0.80 1.28
N LEU A 40 -9.61 1.19 0.20
CA LEU A 40 -10.26 1.76 -0.99
C LEU A 40 -11.17 0.76 -1.72
N LEU A 41 -10.93 -0.54 -1.55
CA LEU A 41 -11.80 -1.57 -2.11
C LEU A 41 -13.03 -1.84 -1.23
N ASP A 42 -12.98 -1.49 0.06
CA ASP A 42 -14.10 -1.67 0.99
C ASP A 42 -15.21 -0.64 0.74
N ASP A 43 -14.85 0.55 0.26
CA ASP A 43 -15.79 1.63 -0.06
C ASP A 43 -16.57 1.38 -1.37
N LEU A 44 -16.26 0.31 -2.12
CA LEU A 44 -16.87 0.03 -3.41
C LEU A 44 -18.17 -0.79 -3.29
N PRO A 45 -19.33 -0.22 -3.68
CA PRO A 45 -20.59 -0.96 -3.68
C PRO A 45 -20.51 -2.15 -4.66
N GLY A 46 -20.88 -3.34 -4.18
CA GLY A 46 -20.85 -4.58 -4.97
C GLY A 46 -19.52 -5.36 -4.91
N VAL A 47 -18.48 -4.82 -4.27
CA VAL A 47 -17.21 -5.50 -4.02
C VAL A 47 -17.17 -6.01 -2.58
N GLY A 48 -17.73 -7.21 -2.36
CA GLY A 48 -17.65 -7.89 -1.07
C GLY A 48 -16.28 -8.51 -0.78
N PRO A 49 -16.06 -9.05 0.42
CA PRO A 49 -14.76 -9.58 0.87
C PRO A 49 -14.20 -10.67 -0.04
N LYS A 50 -15.05 -11.53 -0.61
CA LYS A 50 -14.64 -12.59 -1.55
C LYS A 50 -14.08 -12.02 -2.86
N ARG A 51 -14.74 -11.00 -3.42
CA ARG A 51 -14.28 -10.34 -4.67
C ARG A 51 -13.03 -9.50 -4.40
N LYS A 52 -12.95 -8.84 -3.24
CA LYS A 52 -11.75 -8.12 -2.79
C LYS A 52 -10.54 -9.04 -2.70
N ALA A 53 -10.69 -10.19 -2.03
CA ALA A 53 -9.61 -11.17 -1.92
C ALA A 53 -9.18 -11.69 -3.31
N ALA A 54 -10.12 -11.92 -4.22
CA ALA A 54 -9.81 -12.36 -5.58
C ALA A 54 -9.08 -11.27 -6.40
N LEU A 55 -9.50 -10.00 -6.28
CA LEU A 55 -8.81 -8.85 -6.89
C LEU A 55 -7.39 -8.68 -6.35
N LEU A 56 -7.22 -8.71 -5.03
CA LEU A 56 -5.90 -8.60 -4.40
C LEU A 56 -5.01 -9.81 -4.70
N GLY A 57 -5.59 -11.02 -4.78
CA GLY A 57 -4.84 -12.22 -5.17
C GLY A 57 -4.37 -12.17 -6.62
N ALA A 58 -5.19 -11.66 -7.54
CA ALA A 58 -4.87 -11.61 -8.97
C ALA A 58 -3.91 -10.48 -9.36
N PHE A 59 -3.98 -9.34 -8.65
CA PHE A 59 -3.19 -8.14 -8.98
C PHE A 59 -2.09 -7.82 -7.94
N GLY A 60 -2.11 -8.49 -6.78
CA GLY A 60 -1.15 -8.28 -5.68
C GLY A 60 -1.41 -7.01 -4.86
N SER A 61 -1.75 -5.89 -5.50
CA SER A 61 -2.11 -4.64 -4.83
C SER A 61 -3.10 -3.83 -5.65
N VAL A 62 -3.85 -2.92 -5.00
CA VAL A 62 -4.75 -2.02 -5.73
C VAL A 62 -3.97 -1.02 -6.60
N ARG A 63 -2.68 -0.77 -6.31
CA ARG A 63 -1.83 0.05 -7.19
C ARG A 63 -1.64 -0.61 -8.55
N GLU A 64 -1.44 -1.93 -8.57
CA GLU A 64 -1.36 -2.68 -9.82
C GLU A 64 -2.75 -2.83 -10.45
N LEU A 65 -3.80 -3.02 -9.64
CA LEU A 65 -5.18 -3.01 -10.12
C LEU A 65 -5.56 -1.69 -10.81
N ARG A 66 -5.07 -0.54 -10.32
CA ARG A 66 -5.26 0.79 -10.91
C ARG A 66 -4.68 0.91 -12.32
N LYS A 67 -3.63 0.15 -12.62
CA LYS A 67 -2.99 0.14 -13.95
C LYS A 67 -3.69 -0.80 -14.93
N ALA A 68 -4.42 -1.79 -14.42
CA ALA A 68 -5.13 -2.76 -15.22
C ALA A 68 -6.32 -2.14 -15.94
N ASP A 69 -6.57 -2.58 -17.17
CA ASP A 69 -7.78 -2.22 -17.89
C ASP A 69 -9.00 -3.04 -17.39
N ALA A 70 -10.22 -2.57 -17.68
CA ALA A 70 -11.43 -3.26 -17.24
C ALA A 70 -11.54 -4.69 -17.81
N GLY A 71 -11.00 -4.93 -19.02
CA GLY A 71 -11.01 -6.26 -19.64
C GLY A 71 -10.03 -7.23 -18.97
N GLU A 72 -8.91 -6.74 -18.47
CA GLU A 72 -7.93 -7.49 -17.70
C GLU A 72 -8.46 -7.86 -16.32
N ILE A 73 -9.21 -6.96 -15.67
CA ILE A 73 -9.92 -7.26 -14.42
C ILE A 73 -10.92 -8.40 -14.63
N VAL A 74 -11.75 -8.34 -15.67
CA VAL A 74 -12.72 -9.40 -16.01
C VAL A 74 -12.01 -10.72 -16.33
N ARG A 75 -10.89 -10.68 -17.07
CA ARG A 75 -10.13 -11.89 -17.44
C ARG A 75 -9.46 -12.56 -16.25
N ARG A 76 -8.85 -11.78 -15.34
CA ARG A 76 -8.09 -12.32 -14.22
C ARG A 76 -8.95 -12.70 -13.02
N VAL A 77 -10.16 -12.13 -12.89
CA VAL A 77 -11.00 -12.32 -11.71
C VAL A 77 -12.40 -12.84 -12.10
N PRO A 78 -12.63 -14.16 -11.96
CA PRO A 78 -13.93 -14.76 -12.24
C PRO A 78 -15.03 -14.19 -11.34
N GLY A 79 -16.20 -13.91 -11.92
CA GLY A 79 -17.37 -13.39 -11.19
C GLY A 79 -17.40 -11.87 -11.01
N ILE A 80 -16.50 -11.14 -11.70
CA ILE A 80 -16.59 -9.69 -11.92
C ILE A 80 -17.01 -9.45 -13.37
N GLY A 81 -18.20 -8.86 -13.55
CA GLY A 81 -18.68 -8.44 -14.86
C GLY A 81 -18.03 -7.13 -15.33
N LEU A 82 -18.17 -6.81 -16.63
CA LEU A 82 -17.59 -5.63 -17.24
C LEU A 82 -18.04 -4.32 -16.58
N GLU A 83 -19.32 -4.24 -16.19
CA GLU A 83 -19.86 -3.05 -15.51
C GLU A 83 -19.18 -2.79 -14.16
N LEU A 84 -19.01 -3.85 -13.36
CA LEU A 84 -18.34 -3.76 -12.07
C LEU A 84 -16.84 -3.46 -12.24
N ALA A 85 -16.17 -4.09 -13.21
CA ALA A 85 -14.78 -3.79 -13.52
C ALA A 85 -14.59 -2.32 -13.95
N ALA A 86 -15.49 -1.80 -14.77
CA ALA A 86 -15.49 -0.39 -15.16
C ALA A 86 -15.75 0.53 -13.97
N ALA A 87 -16.68 0.17 -13.07
CA ALA A 87 -16.94 0.93 -11.84
C ALA A 87 -15.74 0.95 -10.90
N ILE A 88 -15.08 -0.19 -10.69
CA ILE A 88 -13.83 -0.31 -9.92
C ILE A 88 -12.78 0.63 -10.51
N ARG A 89 -12.55 0.57 -11.83
CA ARG A 89 -11.56 1.43 -12.49
C ARG A 89 -11.89 2.91 -12.37
N ARG A 90 -13.15 3.30 -12.49
CA ARG A 90 -13.57 4.70 -12.34
C ARG A 90 -13.30 5.23 -10.93
N ASN A 91 -13.69 4.48 -9.90
CA ASN A 91 -13.46 4.90 -8.51
C ASN A 91 -11.97 4.93 -8.16
N LEU A 92 -11.22 3.92 -8.59
CA LEU A 92 -9.78 3.88 -8.34
C LEU A 92 -9.02 4.92 -9.17
N GLY A 93 -9.50 5.31 -10.35
CA GLY A 93 -8.89 6.33 -11.21
C GLY A 93 -9.00 7.76 -10.66
N GLN A 94 -9.89 8.01 -9.70
CA GLN A 94 -9.95 9.28 -8.98
C GLN A 94 -8.68 9.43 -8.12
N PRO A 95 -8.00 10.59 -8.12
CA PRO A 95 -6.92 10.83 -7.18
C PRO A 95 -7.49 10.74 -5.76
N VAL A 96 -6.93 9.84 -4.95
CA VAL A 96 -7.20 9.82 -3.51
C VAL A 96 -6.90 11.23 -3.01
N PRO A 97 -7.84 11.95 -2.37
CA PRO A 97 -7.53 13.23 -1.79
C PRO A 97 -6.37 13.00 -0.82
N GLU A 98 -5.23 13.63 -1.14
CA GLU A 98 -4.04 13.58 -0.32
C GLU A 98 -4.46 14.01 1.09
N LYS A 99 -4.13 13.19 2.09
CA LYS A 99 -4.55 13.37 3.47
C LYS A 99 -4.48 14.86 3.86
N ARG A 100 -5.59 15.42 4.34
CA ARG A 100 -5.55 16.62 5.19
C ARG A 100 -4.49 16.37 6.26
N ASP A 101 -3.49 17.24 6.28
CA ASP A 101 -2.49 17.30 7.34
C ASP A 101 -3.23 17.29 8.68
N PHE A 102 -3.04 16.21 9.44
CA PHE A 102 -3.34 16.24 10.86
C PHE A 102 -2.11 16.89 11.50
N PRO A 103 -2.24 18.06 12.14
CA PRO A 103 -1.12 18.69 12.81
C PRO A 103 -0.59 17.76 13.90
N ASP A 104 0.74 17.65 13.95
CA ASP A 104 1.46 16.86 14.95
C ASP A 104 1.08 17.37 16.35
N PRO A 105 0.69 16.51 17.31
CA PRO A 105 0.51 16.95 18.68
C PRO A 105 1.89 17.33 19.26
N ALA A 106 1.91 18.52 19.86
CA ALA A 106 3.05 19.24 20.44
C ALA A 106 4.08 18.39 21.23
#